data_AF-A0A2V8FMV8-F1
#
_entry.id   AF-A0A2V8FMV8-F1
#
_cell.length_a   1.000
_cell.length_b   1.000
_cell.length_c   1.000
_cell.angle_alpha   90.00
_cell.angle_beta   90.00
_cell.angle_gamma   90.00
#
_symmetry.space_group_name_H-M   'P 1'
#
loop_
_entity.id
_entity.type
_entity.pdbx_description
1 polymer ?
#
loop_
_entity_poly.entity_id
_entity_poly.type
_entity_poly.pdbx_seq_one_letter_code
_entity_poly.pdbx_strand_id
1 'polypeptide(L)'
;MTANLGLRVDWIRRHDELLNIYREKSTAVHPRAGVAYLVTKDARNVLRASYSRLYEQVNGRDYIVTFGNTGGVTTRDVYFDRNGVETTVTTPPTRSVSPSLLFDSNLHQPWADEYVVGFRHQFPGQISADLSATRRIYHDQFEQVDINGIYPSGPNLPFGGFGLIDPNQGIIFKETNGDWTRVIVSNLEGTIAKNMSHNVQLV
;
A
#
# COMPACT_ATOMS: atom_id res chain seq x y z
N MET A 1 35.07 1.93 -6.55
CA MET A 1 33.60 1.86 -6.69
C MET A 1 33.17 0.51 -6.16
N THR A 2 32.03 0.47 -5.47
CA THR A 2 31.43 -0.77 -4.97
C THR A 2 30.01 -0.84 -5.50
N ALA A 3 29.58 -2.03 -5.96
CA ALA A 3 28.22 -2.29 -6.38
C ALA A 3 27.69 -3.52 -5.64
N ASN A 4 26.43 -3.48 -5.25
CA ASN A 4 25.75 -4.54 -4.53
C ASN A 4 24.44 -4.85 -5.25
N LEU A 5 24.17 -6.14 -5.44
CA LEU A 5 22.91 -6.65 -5.97
C LEU A 5 22.34 -7.62 -4.95
N GLY A 6 21.02 -7.57 -4.77
CA GLY A 6 20.29 -8.44 -3.87
C GLY A 6 18.95 -8.85 -4.46
N LEU A 7 18.52 -10.06 -4.13
CA LEU A 7 17.22 -10.59 -4.48
C LEU A 7 16.67 -11.35 -3.29
N ARG A 8 15.42 -11.08 -2.94
CA ARG A 8 14.64 -11.91 -2.02
C ARG A 8 13.34 -12.33 -2.72
N VAL A 9 12.94 -13.58 -2.54
CA VAL A 9 11.70 -14.13 -3.10
C VAL A 9 10.92 -14.74 -1.94
N ASP A 10 9.69 -14.30 -1.77
CA ASP A 10 8.80 -14.76 -0.71
C ASP A 10 7.58 -15.47 -1.34
N TRP A 11 7.29 -16.69 -0.91
CA TRP A 11 6.06 -17.40 -1.26
C TRP A 11 5.05 -17.22 -0.14
N ILE A 12 3.95 -16.53 -0.43
CA ILE A 12 2.97 -16.12 0.57
C ILE A 12 1.70 -16.91 0.37
N ARG A 13 1.21 -17.53 1.45
CA ARG A 13 -0.06 -18.25 1.48
C ARG A 13 -0.82 -17.92 2.76
N ARG A 14 -2.06 -17.46 2.62
CA ARG A 14 -2.99 -17.24 3.74
C ARG A 14 -4.25 -18.06 3.53
N HIS A 15 -4.27 -19.24 4.16
CA HIS A 15 -5.45 -20.09 4.17
C HIS A 15 -6.32 -19.74 5.38
N ASP A 16 -7.62 -19.59 5.15
CA ASP A 16 -8.65 -19.52 6.17
C ASP A 16 -9.33 -20.88 6.30
N GLU A 17 -9.15 -21.56 7.43
CA GLU A 17 -9.73 -22.88 7.65
C GLU A 17 -11.25 -22.82 7.90
N LEU A 18 -11.76 -21.74 8.49
CA LEU A 18 -13.19 -21.59 8.81
C LEU A 18 -14.01 -21.39 7.54
N LEU A 19 -13.47 -20.65 6.59
CA LEU A 19 -14.11 -20.38 5.30
C LEU A 19 -13.62 -21.32 4.19
N ASN A 20 -12.59 -22.12 4.46
CA ASN A 20 -11.92 -23.01 3.51
C ASN A 20 -11.52 -22.31 2.19
N ILE A 21 -10.87 -21.15 2.30
CA ILE A 21 -10.40 -20.35 1.16
C ILE A 21 -8.96 -19.88 1.35
N TYR A 22 -8.29 -19.55 0.25
CA TYR A 22 -7.08 -18.73 0.29
C TYR A 22 -7.48 -17.26 0.19
N ARG A 23 -7.15 -16.49 1.23
CA ARG A 23 -7.28 -15.02 1.20
C ARG A 23 -6.15 -14.39 0.40
N GLU A 24 -4.97 -15.02 0.37
CA GLU A 24 -3.85 -14.62 -0.46
C GLU A 24 -3.04 -15.84 -0.87
N LYS A 25 -2.60 -15.87 -2.12
CA LYS A 25 -1.65 -16.86 -2.64
C LYS A 25 -0.78 -16.21 -3.71
N SER A 26 0.34 -15.62 -3.29
CA SER A 26 1.18 -14.77 -4.14
C SER A 26 2.66 -15.14 -4.03
N THR A 27 3.46 -14.63 -4.97
CA THR A 27 4.93 -14.68 -4.90
C THR A 27 5.45 -13.25 -5.01
N ALA A 28 6.15 -12.80 -3.98
CA ALA A 28 6.73 -11.46 -3.94
C ALA A 28 8.22 -11.51 -4.28
N VAL A 29 8.67 -10.62 -5.16
CA VAL A 29 10.06 -10.58 -5.65
C VAL A 29 10.65 -9.21 -5.33
N HIS A 30 11.69 -9.20 -4.50
CA HIS A 30 12.29 -8.02 -3.88
C HIS A 30 13.71 -7.80 -4.43
N PRO A 31 13.87 -7.27 -5.67
CA PRO A 31 15.16 -6.87 -6.18
C PRO A 31 15.70 -5.67 -5.40
N ARG A 32 17.03 -5.62 -5.24
CA ARG A 32 17.76 -4.53 -4.62
C ARG A 32 19.05 -4.30 -5.38
N ALA A 33 19.39 -3.04 -5.60
CA ALA A 33 20.65 -2.66 -6.23
C ALA A 33 21.20 -1.42 -5.53
N GLY A 34 22.51 -1.35 -5.36
CA GLY A 34 23.17 -0.20 -4.75
C GLY A 34 24.57 0.00 -5.29
N VAL A 35 24.99 1.25 -5.35
CA VAL A 35 26.34 1.65 -5.74
C VAL A 35 26.90 2.66 -4.75
N ALA A 36 28.20 2.58 -4.52
CA ALA A 36 28.96 3.55 -3.74
C ALA A 36 30.24 3.91 -4.49
N TYR A 37 30.55 5.21 -4.52
CA TYR A 37 31.69 5.76 -5.23
C TYR A 37 32.46 6.71 -4.31
N LEU A 38 33.76 6.48 -4.19
CA LEU A 38 34.69 7.41 -3.55
C LEU A 38 34.95 8.53 -4.55
N VAL A 39 34.39 9.72 -4.29
CA VAL A 39 34.52 10.88 -5.18
C VAL A 39 35.94 11.40 -5.20
N THR A 40 36.64 11.30 -4.07
CA THR A 40 38.01 11.75 -3.89
C THR A 40 38.93 10.58 -3.50
N LYS A 41 40.21 10.70 -3.86
CA LYS A 41 41.22 9.67 -3.57
C LYS A 41 41.49 9.48 -2.07
N ASP A 42 41.22 10.50 -1.26
CA ASP A 42 41.37 10.46 0.20
C ASP A 42 40.23 9.73 0.92
N ALA A 43 39.27 9.17 0.16
CA ALA A 43 38.10 8.44 0.65
C ALA A 43 37.17 9.23 1.60
N ARG A 44 37.32 10.56 1.67
CA ARG A 44 36.49 11.41 2.55
C ARG A 44 35.13 11.76 1.96
N ASN A 45 35.01 11.69 0.63
CA ASN A 45 33.78 12.01 -0.09
C ASN A 45 33.20 10.73 -0.68
N VAL A 46 32.00 10.35 -0.25
CA VAL A 46 31.32 9.14 -0.71
C VAL A 46 29.96 9.51 -1.28
N LEU A 47 29.75 9.21 -2.55
CA LEU A 47 28.43 9.25 -3.18
C LEU A 47 27.84 7.83 -3.16
N ARG A 48 26.58 7.70 -2.75
CA ARG A 48 25.84 6.43 -2.78
C ARG A 48 24.50 6.61 -3.46
N ALA A 49 24.05 5.56 -4.14
CA ALA A 49 22.69 5.46 -4.63
C ALA A 49 22.20 4.02 -4.48
N SER A 50 20.91 3.86 -4.22
CA SER A 50 20.30 2.54 -4.12
C SER A 50 18.85 2.55 -4.60
N TYR A 51 18.44 1.41 -5.13
CA TYR A 51 17.08 1.06 -5.46
C TYR A 51 16.70 -0.20 -4.67
N SER A 52 15.47 -0.27 -4.17
CA SER A 52 14.93 -1.46 -3.55
C SER A 52 13.43 -1.55 -3.74
N ARG A 53 12.93 -2.73 -4.10
CA ARG A 53 11.52 -3.08 -3.96
C ARG A 53 11.26 -3.73 -2.62
N LEU A 54 10.31 -3.18 -1.87
CA LEU A 54 9.99 -3.59 -0.51
C LEU A 54 8.50 -3.93 -0.43
N TYR A 55 8.16 -5.21 -0.28
CA TYR A 55 6.78 -5.60 0.02
C TYR A 55 6.46 -5.35 1.49
N GLU A 56 5.21 -4.97 1.74
CA GLU A 56 4.71 -4.71 3.08
C GLU A 56 4.40 -6.03 3.81
N GLN A 57 4.93 -6.16 5.03
CA GLN A 57 4.60 -7.29 5.87
C GLN A 57 3.26 -7.03 6.56
N VAL A 58 2.28 -7.82 6.18
CA VAL A 58 0.93 -7.78 6.73
C VAL A 58 0.90 -8.63 8.02
N ASN A 59 0.53 -8.00 9.14
CA ASN A 59 0.65 -8.54 10.50
C ASN A 59 -0.68 -8.46 11.28
N GLY A 60 -1.74 -9.02 10.72
CA GLY A 60 -2.94 -9.34 11.51
C GLY A 60 -3.93 -8.20 11.75
N ARG A 61 -3.55 -6.94 11.51
CA ARG A 61 -4.43 -5.75 11.60
C ARG A 61 -4.80 -5.14 10.26
N ASP A 62 -4.27 -5.68 9.19
CA ASP A 62 -4.52 -5.20 7.82
C ASP A 62 -5.92 -5.63 7.34
N TYR A 63 -6.43 -5.01 6.28
CA TYR A 63 -7.80 -5.23 5.80
C TYR A 63 -8.10 -6.71 5.51
N ILE A 64 -7.14 -7.44 4.93
CA ILE A 64 -7.16 -8.90 4.68
C ILE A 64 -7.40 -9.78 5.92
N VAL A 65 -7.32 -9.19 7.11
CA VAL A 65 -7.50 -9.90 8.38
C VAL A 65 -8.81 -9.54 9.09
N THR A 66 -9.46 -8.43 8.73
CA THR A 66 -10.74 -8.00 9.32
C THR A 66 -11.85 -8.05 8.27
N PHE A 67 -12.62 -9.12 8.27
CA PHE A 67 -13.75 -9.32 7.36
C PHE A 67 -15.01 -9.64 8.15
N GLY A 68 -16.12 -9.07 7.72
CA GLY A 68 -17.41 -9.25 8.34
C GLY A 68 -18.35 -8.17 7.85
N ASN A 69 -19.40 -8.56 7.13
CA ASN A 69 -20.51 -7.68 6.88
C ASN A 69 -21.21 -7.46 8.23
N THR A 70 -21.02 -6.29 8.84
CA THR A 70 -21.92 -5.83 9.89
C THR A 70 -23.32 -5.76 9.27
N GLY A 71 -24.27 -6.52 9.84
CA GLY A 71 -25.61 -6.69 9.28
C GLY A 71 -26.31 -5.34 9.08
N GLY A 72 -26.53 -4.97 7.83
CA GLY A 72 -27.32 -3.83 7.42
C GLY A 72 -28.80 -4.18 7.48
N VAL A 73 -29.62 -3.22 7.86
CA VAL A 73 -31.08 -3.31 7.71
C VAL A 73 -31.46 -2.85 6.30
N THR A 74 -32.63 -3.27 5.81
CA THR A 74 -33.15 -2.75 4.54
C THR A 74 -33.28 -1.22 4.63
N THR A 75 -32.67 -0.50 3.70
CA THR A 75 -32.87 0.95 3.55
C THR A 75 -33.64 1.25 2.28
N ARG A 76 -34.50 2.26 2.34
CA ARG A 76 -35.26 2.78 1.21
C ARG A 76 -34.84 4.23 0.99
N ASP A 77 -34.10 4.47 -0.08
CA ASP A 77 -33.67 5.80 -0.47
C ASP A 77 -34.66 6.37 -1.49
N VAL A 78 -35.14 7.59 -1.20
CA VAL A 78 -36.14 8.28 -2.01
C VAL A 78 -35.49 9.53 -2.58
N TYR A 79 -35.37 9.58 -3.91
CA TYR A 79 -34.80 10.71 -4.65
C TYR A 79 -35.92 11.48 -5.35
N PHE A 80 -35.84 12.80 -5.29
CA PHE A 80 -36.73 13.69 -6.05
C PHE A 80 -35.92 14.41 -7.11
N ASP A 81 -36.36 14.35 -8.37
CA ASP A 81 -35.77 15.18 -9.42
C ASP A 81 -36.25 16.64 -9.31
N ARG A 82 -35.71 17.52 -10.16
CA ARG A 82 -36.06 18.95 -10.18
C ARG A 82 -37.55 19.21 -10.53
N ASN A 83 -38.22 18.23 -11.13
CA ASN A 83 -39.63 18.28 -11.50
C ASN A 83 -40.55 17.61 -10.46
N GLY A 84 -39.98 17.11 -9.35
CA GLY A 84 -40.71 16.43 -8.27
C GLY A 84 -41.01 14.95 -8.56
N VAL A 85 -40.41 14.34 -9.58
CA VAL A 85 -40.56 12.91 -9.86
C VAL A 85 -39.78 12.11 -8.83
N GLU A 86 -40.48 11.21 -8.14
CA GLU A 86 -39.93 10.32 -7.13
C GLU A 86 -39.27 9.10 -7.78
N THR A 87 -38.02 8.82 -7.44
CA THR A 87 -37.34 7.55 -7.73
C THR A 87 -36.95 6.88 -6.42
N THR A 88 -37.36 5.63 -6.25
CA THR A 88 -37.01 4.83 -5.07
C THR A 88 -35.90 3.85 -5.41
N VAL A 89 -34.87 3.80 -4.58
CA VAL A 89 -33.88 2.71 -4.57
C VAL A 89 -34.06 1.94 -3.25
N THR A 90 -34.27 0.63 -3.35
CA THR A 90 -34.30 -0.25 -2.17
C THR A 90 -32.96 -0.95 -2.06
N THR A 91 -32.31 -0.81 -0.92
CA THR A 91 -31.06 -1.48 -0.57
C THR A 91 -31.39 -2.63 0.38
N PRO A 92 -31.32 -3.90 -0.06
CA PRO A 92 -31.57 -5.05 0.79
C PRO A 92 -30.52 -5.18 1.92
N PRO A 93 -30.81 -5.94 3.00
CA PRO A 93 -29.88 -6.10 4.10
C PRO A 93 -28.61 -6.83 3.65
N THR A 94 -27.46 -6.53 4.25
CA THR A 94 -26.24 -7.30 4.00
C THR A 94 -26.35 -8.67 4.70
N ARG A 95 -26.14 -9.75 3.94
CA ARG A 95 -26.11 -11.13 4.44
C ARG A 95 -24.71 -11.71 4.30
N SER A 96 -24.48 -12.89 4.87
CA SER A 96 -23.27 -13.65 4.58
C SER A 96 -23.24 -14.00 3.08
N VAL A 97 -22.17 -13.59 2.40
CA VAL A 97 -21.91 -13.92 1.00
C VAL A 97 -20.98 -15.12 0.89
N SER A 98 -20.88 -15.70 -0.31
CA SER A 98 -19.84 -16.69 -0.58
C SER A 98 -18.47 -16.11 -0.23
N PRO A 99 -17.65 -16.79 0.59
CA PRO A 99 -16.29 -16.34 0.91
C PRO A 99 -15.41 -16.08 -0.29
N SER A 100 -15.66 -16.78 -1.42
CA SER A 100 -14.93 -16.59 -2.67
C SER A 100 -15.11 -15.21 -3.31
N LEU A 101 -16.12 -14.43 -2.88
CA LEU A 101 -16.37 -13.08 -3.38
C LEU A 101 -15.64 -12.00 -2.57
N LEU A 102 -15.13 -12.35 -1.39
CA LEU A 102 -14.57 -11.38 -0.44
C LEU A 102 -13.14 -10.97 -0.79
N PHE A 103 -12.40 -11.81 -1.51
CA PHE A 103 -11.00 -11.56 -1.84
C PHE A 103 -10.78 -11.73 -3.34
N ASP A 104 -9.99 -10.84 -3.94
CA ASP A 104 -9.52 -11.07 -5.30
C ASP A 104 -8.64 -12.31 -5.38
N SER A 105 -8.86 -13.11 -6.42
CA SER A 105 -8.02 -14.26 -6.75
C SER A 105 -6.55 -13.91 -6.96
N ASN A 106 -6.26 -12.67 -7.35
CA ASN A 106 -4.91 -12.15 -7.56
C ASN A 106 -4.48 -11.18 -6.43
N LEU A 107 -5.14 -11.19 -5.28
CA LEU A 107 -4.75 -10.37 -4.14
C LEU A 107 -3.32 -10.71 -3.69
N HIS A 108 -2.50 -9.68 -3.50
CA HIS A 108 -1.12 -9.82 -3.04
C HIS A 108 -0.70 -8.68 -2.11
N GLN A 109 0.41 -8.86 -1.40
CA GLN A 109 1.01 -7.79 -0.58
C GLN A 109 1.30 -6.53 -1.42
N PRO A 110 0.96 -5.33 -0.91
CA PRO A 110 1.42 -4.08 -1.47
C PRO A 110 2.93 -3.99 -1.43
N TRP A 111 3.50 -3.13 -2.27
CA TRP A 111 4.94 -2.94 -2.31
C TRP A 111 5.31 -1.49 -2.59
N ALA A 112 6.55 -1.14 -2.24
CA ALA A 112 7.11 0.16 -2.51
C ALA A 112 8.42 0.05 -3.29
N ASP A 113 8.54 0.83 -4.36
CA ASP A 113 9.83 1.10 -5.00
C ASP A 113 10.47 2.29 -4.26
N GLU A 114 11.65 2.05 -3.70
CA GLU A 114 12.43 3.04 -2.98
C GLU A 114 13.72 3.37 -3.72
N TYR A 115 13.95 4.67 -3.91
CA TYR A 115 15.16 5.24 -4.48
C TYR A 115 15.82 6.13 -3.44
N VAL A 116 17.09 5.90 -3.17
CA VAL A 116 17.89 6.71 -2.24
C VAL A 116 19.13 7.19 -2.96
N VAL A 117 19.44 8.48 -2.81
CA VAL A 117 20.72 9.07 -3.22
C VAL A 117 21.30 9.79 -2.02
N GLY A 118 22.56 9.57 -1.70
CA GLY A 118 23.21 10.18 -0.55
C GLY A 118 24.64 10.57 -0.81
N PHE A 119 25.08 11.63 -0.16
CA PHE A 119 26.45 12.11 -0.18
C PHE A 119 26.96 12.25 1.25
N ARG A 120 28.14 11.70 1.52
CA ARG A 120 28.82 11.79 2.80
C ARG A 120 30.16 12.47 2.64
N HIS A 121 30.45 13.40 3.55
CA HIS A 121 31.76 14.03 3.68
C HIS A 121 32.33 13.83 5.09
N GLN A 122 33.59 13.42 5.17
CA GLN A 122 34.35 13.40 6.43
C GLN A 122 35.29 14.61 6.50
N PHE A 123 35.02 15.48 7.47
CA PHE A 123 35.85 16.63 7.77
C PHE A 123 37.02 16.25 8.69
N PRO A 124 38.07 17.08 8.77
CA PRO A 124 39.05 17.02 9.85
C PRO A 124 38.37 17.06 11.23
N GLY A 125 39.09 16.62 12.27
CA GLY A 125 38.56 16.65 13.64
C GLY A 125 37.49 15.59 13.93
N GLN A 126 37.48 14.51 13.16
CA GLN A 126 36.57 13.36 13.34
C GLN A 126 35.07 13.73 13.27
N ILE A 127 34.75 14.68 12.38
CA ILE A 127 33.38 15.08 12.07
C ILE A 127 33.00 14.48 10.72
N SER A 128 31.78 13.96 10.60
CA SER A 128 31.20 13.58 9.31
C SER A 128 29.79 14.12 9.15
N ALA A 129 29.48 14.60 7.95
CA ALA A 129 28.13 14.95 7.55
C ALA A 129 27.65 14.00 6.45
N ASP A 130 26.38 13.64 6.51
CA ASP A 130 25.69 12.80 5.55
C ASP A 130 24.38 13.48 5.17
N LEU A 131 24.14 13.64 3.87
CA LEU A 131 22.89 14.16 3.33
C LEU A 131 22.33 13.14 2.36
N SER A 132 21.06 12.79 2.50
CA SER A 132 20.40 11.85 1.61
C SER A 132 18.99 12.29 1.22
N ALA A 133 18.63 12.03 -0.02
CA ALA A 133 17.30 12.19 -0.55
C ALA A 133 16.70 10.82 -0.84
N THR A 134 15.48 10.60 -0.38
CA THR A 134 14.73 9.36 -0.59
C THR A 134 13.43 9.67 -1.30
N ARG A 135 13.08 8.85 -2.30
CA ARG A 135 11.76 8.83 -2.92
C ARG A 135 11.20 7.42 -2.87
N ARG A 136 10.05 7.27 -2.23
CA ARG A 136 9.34 6.01 -2.11
C ARG A 136 7.98 6.11 -2.79
N ILE A 137 7.69 5.17 -3.67
CA ILE A 137 6.43 5.10 -4.43
C ILE A 137 5.75 3.80 -4.02
N TYR A 138 4.54 3.93 -3.47
CA TYR A 138 3.73 2.80 -3.05
C TYR A 138 2.80 2.35 -4.16
N HIS A 139 2.68 1.04 -4.33
CA HIS A 139 1.93 0.38 -5.38
C HIS A 139 0.98 -0.64 -4.77
N ASP A 140 -0.12 -0.87 -5.47
CA ASP A 140 -1.03 -1.99 -5.26
C ASP A 140 -1.50 -2.07 -3.81
N GLN A 141 -1.86 -0.92 -3.23
CA GLN A 141 -2.34 -0.83 -1.85
C GLN A 141 -3.63 -1.66 -1.71
N PHE A 142 -3.88 -2.17 -0.50
CA PHE A 142 -5.14 -2.85 -0.24
C PHE A 142 -6.30 -1.85 -0.33
N GLU A 143 -7.31 -2.22 -1.09
CA GLU A 143 -8.51 -1.43 -1.29
C GLU A 143 -9.75 -2.32 -1.22
N GLN A 144 -10.88 -1.71 -0.89
CA GLN A 144 -12.17 -2.38 -0.82
C GLN A 144 -13.11 -1.77 -1.87
N VAL A 145 -13.63 -2.61 -2.76
CA VAL A 145 -14.56 -2.19 -3.82
C VAL A 145 -15.90 -2.86 -3.65
N ASP A 146 -16.99 -2.11 -3.88
CA ASP A 146 -18.32 -2.71 -3.96
C ASP A 146 -18.50 -3.38 -5.32
N ILE A 147 -18.78 -4.67 -5.29
CA ILE A 147 -18.99 -5.50 -6.49
C ILE A 147 -20.48 -5.77 -6.77
N ASN A 148 -21.39 -5.36 -5.88
CA ASN A 148 -22.83 -5.59 -6.06
C ASN A 148 -23.60 -4.32 -6.50
N GLY A 149 -23.01 -3.14 -6.35
CA GLY A 149 -23.57 -1.87 -6.79
C GLY A 149 -23.51 -1.67 -8.31
N ILE A 150 -24.55 -1.06 -8.86
CA ILE A 150 -24.66 -0.68 -10.28
C ILE A 150 -24.30 0.80 -10.38
N TYR A 151 -23.00 1.08 -10.40
CA TYR A 151 -22.47 2.45 -10.43
C TYR A 151 -22.55 3.06 -11.84
N PRO A 152 -22.87 4.36 -11.95
CA PRO A 152 -22.90 5.04 -13.24
C PRO A 152 -21.51 5.15 -13.87
N SER A 153 -21.44 5.09 -15.20
CA SER A 153 -20.19 5.21 -15.96
C SER A 153 -19.63 6.64 -16.05
N GLY A 154 -20.31 7.63 -15.48
CA GLY A 154 -19.96 9.04 -15.62
C GLY A 154 -20.81 9.99 -14.77
N PRO A 155 -20.45 11.29 -14.76
CA PRO A 155 -21.12 12.28 -13.94
C PRO A 155 -22.58 12.50 -14.36
N ASN A 156 -23.43 12.86 -13.40
CA ASN A 156 -24.86 13.16 -13.56
C ASN A 156 -25.75 11.99 -14.02
N LEU A 157 -25.25 10.76 -14.00
CA LEU A 157 -26.07 9.56 -14.21
C LEU A 157 -26.53 9.02 -12.84
N PRO A 158 -27.78 8.51 -12.73
CA PRO A 158 -28.28 8.00 -11.47
C PRO A 158 -27.56 6.70 -11.08
N PHE A 159 -27.45 6.47 -9.77
CA PHE A 159 -27.07 5.16 -9.24
C PHE A 159 -28.15 4.13 -9.59
N GLY A 160 -27.75 2.98 -10.13
CA GLY A 160 -28.65 1.93 -10.60
C GLY A 160 -29.18 1.00 -9.50
N GLY A 161 -28.77 1.21 -8.24
CA GLY A 161 -29.11 0.33 -7.13
C GLY A 161 -28.12 -0.82 -6.95
N PHE A 162 -28.55 -1.83 -6.19
CA PHE A 162 -27.76 -3.03 -5.89
C PHE A 162 -28.37 -4.26 -6.59
N GLY A 163 -27.55 -5.30 -6.75
CA GLY A 163 -27.99 -6.58 -7.30
C GLY A 163 -27.25 -7.05 -8.54
N LEU A 164 -26.06 -6.49 -8.81
CA LEU A 164 -25.23 -6.92 -9.94
C LEU A 164 -24.77 -8.38 -9.82
N ILE A 165 -24.53 -8.85 -8.59
CA ILE A 165 -24.09 -10.23 -8.27
C ILE A 165 -25.18 -10.99 -7.52
N ASP A 166 -25.78 -10.38 -6.49
CA ASP A 166 -26.90 -10.94 -5.74
C ASP A 166 -28.00 -9.89 -5.57
N PRO A 167 -29.16 -10.04 -6.24
CA PRO A 167 -30.27 -9.10 -6.17
C PRO A 167 -30.92 -9.00 -4.78
N ASN A 168 -30.61 -9.94 -3.87
CA ASN A 168 -31.18 -9.96 -2.52
C ASN A 168 -30.30 -9.28 -1.47
N GLN A 169 -29.22 -8.62 -1.89
CA GLN A 169 -28.26 -7.98 -1.00
C GLN A 169 -27.96 -6.54 -1.42
N GLY A 170 -27.62 -5.71 -0.43
CA GLY A 170 -27.04 -4.39 -0.64
C GLY A 170 -25.56 -4.50 -1.07
N ILE A 171 -24.69 -3.70 -0.45
CA ILE A 171 -23.25 -3.69 -0.77
C ILE A 171 -22.63 -5.07 -0.53
N ILE A 172 -21.81 -5.52 -1.48
CA ILE A 172 -20.89 -6.65 -1.28
C ILE A 172 -19.50 -6.11 -1.52
N PHE A 173 -18.71 -6.08 -0.46
CA PHE A 173 -17.33 -5.63 -0.58
C PHE A 173 -16.40 -6.77 -0.96
N LYS A 174 -15.50 -6.47 -1.89
CA LYS A 174 -14.37 -7.31 -2.25
C LYS A 174 -13.08 -6.57 -1.96
N GLU A 175 -12.16 -7.24 -1.30
CA GLU A 175 -10.80 -6.76 -1.10
C GLU A 175 -9.94 -7.07 -2.33
N THR A 176 -9.23 -6.05 -2.80
CA THR A 176 -8.40 -6.09 -4.01
C THR A 176 -7.15 -5.24 -3.82
N ASN A 177 -6.24 -5.29 -4.80
CA ASN A 177 -5.15 -4.33 -4.92
C ASN A 177 -5.58 -3.15 -5.80
N GLY A 178 -5.47 -1.94 -5.26
CA GLY A 178 -5.77 -0.70 -5.98
C GLY A 178 -4.60 -0.18 -6.79
N ASP A 179 -4.84 0.11 -8.07
CA ASP A 179 -3.88 0.74 -8.99
C ASP A 179 -4.23 2.21 -9.31
N TRP A 180 -5.41 2.67 -8.89
CA TRP A 180 -5.97 3.98 -9.17
C TRP A 180 -5.54 5.09 -8.18
N THR A 181 -4.93 4.73 -7.05
CA THR A 181 -4.32 5.65 -6.09
C THR A 181 -2.85 5.28 -5.87
N ARG A 182 -1.99 6.28 -5.64
CA ARG A 182 -0.58 6.06 -5.29
C ARG A 182 -0.14 7.02 -4.21
N VAL A 183 0.48 6.49 -3.16
CA VAL A 183 1.17 7.28 -2.15
C VAL A 183 2.62 7.47 -2.59
N ILE A 184 3.07 8.72 -2.64
CA ILE A 184 4.44 9.06 -2.97
C ILE A 184 5.02 9.86 -1.81
N VAL A 185 6.08 9.33 -1.21
CA VAL A 185 6.79 9.98 -0.11
C VAL A 185 8.16 10.41 -0.61
N SER A 186 8.51 11.67 -0.38
CA SER A 186 9.85 12.20 -0.66
C SER A 186 10.40 12.84 0.61
N ASN A 187 11.65 12.53 0.94
CA ASN A 187 12.32 13.03 2.14
C ASN A 187 13.76 13.47 1.81
N LEU A 188 14.25 14.46 2.55
CA LEU A 188 15.64 14.86 2.63
C LEU A 188 16.09 14.73 4.10
N GLU A 189 17.09 13.89 4.36
CA GLU A 189 17.63 13.64 5.69
C GLU A 189 19.09 14.07 5.75
N GLY A 190 19.44 14.82 6.81
CA GLY A 190 20.81 15.23 7.10
C GLY A 190 21.24 14.74 8.48
N THR A 191 22.38 14.08 8.56
CA THR A 191 22.99 13.63 9.82
C THR A 191 24.39 14.20 9.96
N ILE A 192 24.70 14.77 11.13
CA ILE A 192 26.06 15.18 11.49
C ILE A 192 26.49 14.35 12.70
N ALA A 193 27.66 13.73 12.60
CA ALA A 193 28.26 12.95 13.67
C ALA A 193 29.65 13.49 13.99
N LYS A 194 29.99 13.49 15.28
CA LYS A 194 31.33 13.83 15.78
C LYS A 194 31.78 12.75 16.75
N ASN A 195 32.98 12.23 16.55
CA ASN A 195 33.58 11.35 17.55
C ASN A 195 34.01 12.18 18.77
N MET A 196 33.43 11.87 19.93
CA MET A 196 33.64 12.59 21.19
C MET A 196 34.60 11.85 22.12
N SER A 197 35.55 11.08 21.56
CA SER A 197 36.54 10.29 22.33
C SER A 197 37.42 11.08 23.31
N HIS A 198 37.27 12.40 23.37
CA HIS A 198 37.76 13.24 24.45
C HIS A 198 36.57 13.98 25.11
N ASN A 199 36.03 13.38 26.17
CA ASN A 199 35.09 13.92 27.19
C ASN A 199 34.67 15.40 27.05
N VAL A 200 33.73 15.71 26.15
CA VAL A 200 32.95 16.95 26.27
C VAL A 200 31.47 16.58 26.15
N GLN A 201 30.82 16.41 27.29
CA GLN A 201 29.38 16.29 27.41
C GLN A 201 28.85 17.70 27.70
N LEU A 202 28.10 18.29 26.77
CA LEU A 202 27.28 19.47 27.10
C LEU A 202 25.97 18.94 27.67
N VAL A 203 25.76 19.17 28.97
CA VAL A 203 24.48 19.01 29.67
C VAL A 203 23.61 20.21 29.36
#